data_AF-A0A5F8GYM8-F1
#
_entry.id   AF-A0A5F8GYM8-F1
#
_cell.length_a   1.000
_cell.length_b   1.000
_cell.length_c   1.000
_cell.angle_alpha   90.00
_cell.angle_beta   90.00
_cell.angle_gamma   90.00
#
_symmetry.space_group_name_H-M   'P 1'
#
loop_
_entity.id
_entity.type
_entity.pdbx_description
1 polymer ?
#
loop_
_entity_poly.entity_id
_entity_poly.type
_entity_poly.pdbx_seq_one_letter_code
_entity_poly.pdbx_strand_id
1 'polypeptide(L)'
;MEMYCRELTERFDDVWIVSGPLTLPRVGEDGKKRVTYEVIGKDDVAVPSHLYKAILARRSADSPEPLALGAFVVPNAPIGFRPQLTEFQVSIRDLERMTGIEFFPRLDKEKDVRNLCEADTCRLLGFREFTLYLSKRKIWGARTLHRLETVMKELKEAGVQPDEDLIGLYQKKLEKLSSQDPPDAPDRRSG
;
A
#
# COMPACT_ATOMS: atom_id res chain seq x y z
N MET A 1 2.27 0.04 2.61
CA MET A 1 1.81 1.18 3.43
C MET A 1 0.29 1.29 3.53
N GLU A 2 -0.47 1.24 2.43
CA GLU A 2 -1.94 1.36 2.51
C GLU A 2 -2.64 0.24 3.31
N MET A 3 -2.11 -1.00 3.22
CA MET A 3 -2.62 -2.11 4.03
C MET A 3 -2.40 -1.88 5.52
N TYR A 4 -1.20 -1.42 5.90
CA TYR A 4 -0.90 -1.03 7.29
C TYR A 4 -1.86 0.05 7.80
N CYS A 5 -2.18 1.05 6.96
CA CYS A 5 -3.15 2.08 7.35
C CYS A 5 -4.55 1.52 7.65
N ARG A 6 -4.98 0.46 6.94
CA ARG A 6 -6.24 -0.24 7.24
C ARG A 6 -6.12 -1.08 8.50
N GLU A 7 -4.99 -1.76 8.67
CA GLU A 7 -4.71 -2.59 9.84
C GLU A 7 -4.71 -1.78 11.16
N LEU A 8 -4.32 -0.49 11.11
CA LEU A 8 -4.44 0.41 12.26
C LEU A 8 -5.86 0.48 12.82
N THR A 9 -6.90 0.30 11.98
CA THR A 9 -8.30 0.34 12.43
C THR A 9 -8.69 -0.85 13.33
N GLU A 10 -7.85 -1.88 13.42
CA GLU A 10 -8.03 -2.97 14.37
C GLU A 10 -7.58 -2.58 15.80
N ARG A 11 -6.86 -1.47 15.94
CA ARG A 11 -6.19 -1.03 17.19
C ARG A 11 -6.51 0.41 17.59
N PHE A 12 -6.98 1.21 16.63
CA PHE A 12 -7.35 2.62 16.77
C PHE A 12 -8.74 2.81 16.17
N ASP A 13 -9.67 3.39 16.94
CA ASP A 13 -11.04 3.63 16.50
C ASP A 13 -11.12 4.60 15.32
N ASP A 14 -10.22 5.58 15.28
CA ASP A 14 -10.16 6.57 14.19
C ASP A 14 -8.76 6.71 13.61
N VAL A 15 -8.68 6.73 12.27
CA VAL A 15 -7.44 6.94 11.52
C VAL A 15 -7.66 7.97 10.41
N TRP A 16 -6.94 9.09 10.46
CA TRP A 16 -6.90 10.11 9.42
C TRP A 16 -5.61 10.03 8.62
N ILE A 17 -5.73 10.13 7.30
CA ILE A 17 -4.60 9.96 6.39
C ILE A 17 -4.64 11.08 5.36
N VAL A 18 -3.56 11.85 5.27
CA VAL A 18 -3.31 12.79 4.17
C VAL A 18 -2.20 12.22 3.30
N SER A 19 -2.42 12.16 1.99
CA SER A 19 -1.45 11.62 1.04
C SER A 19 -1.27 12.58 -0.13
N GLY A 20 -0.07 12.62 -0.70
CA GLY A 20 0.15 13.44 -1.90
C GLY A 20 1.51 13.23 -2.56
N PRO A 21 1.70 13.87 -3.73
CA PRO A 21 2.97 13.88 -4.46
C PRO A 21 3.98 14.87 -3.88
N LEU A 22 5.26 14.62 -4.15
CA LEU A 22 6.39 15.51 -3.87
C LEU A 22 7.36 15.54 -5.05
N THR A 23 7.87 16.73 -5.37
CA THR A 23 8.97 16.95 -6.34
C THR A 23 10.18 17.52 -5.60
N LEU A 24 10.95 16.64 -4.94
CA LEU A 24 12.08 17.02 -4.10
C LEU A 24 13.33 17.36 -4.93
N PRO A 25 14.16 18.34 -4.49
CA PRO A 25 15.38 18.72 -5.19
C PRO A 25 16.47 17.66 -5.09
N ARG A 26 17.30 17.56 -6.14
CA ARG A 26 18.55 16.80 -6.16
C ARG A 26 19.73 17.74 -6.31
N VAL A 27 20.87 17.40 -5.70
CA VAL A 27 22.13 18.15 -5.85
C VAL A 27 22.80 17.65 -7.13
N GLY A 28 23.03 18.55 -8.08
CA GLY A 28 23.79 18.26 -9.30
C GLY A 28 25.29 18.20 -9.05
N GLU A 29 26.06 17.76 -10.04
CA GLU A 29 27.53 17.72 -9.98
C GLU A 29 28.16 19.10 -9.73
N ASP A 30 27.47 20.17 -10.14
CA ASP A 30 27.84 21.56 -9.90
C ASP A 30 27.50 22.06 -8.48
N GLY A 31 27.05 21.18 -7.59
CA GLY A 31 26.63 21.50 -6.22
C GLY A 31 25.29 22.24 -6.13
N LYS A 32 24.64 22.57 -7.26
CA LYS A 32 23.37 23.30 -7.27
C LYS A 32 22.21 22.35 -7.06
N LYS A 33 21.26 22.75 -6.23
CA LYS A 33 19.99 22.05 -6.02
C LYS A 33 19.04 22.37 -7.17
N ARG A 34 18.51 21.34 -7.84
CA ARG A 34 17.50 21.47 -8.88
C ARG A 34 16.34 20.52 -8.62
N VAL A 35 15.13 20.96 -8.94
CA VAL A 35 13.95 20.08 -9.01
C VAL A 35 13.75 19.73 -10.47
N THR A 36 13.78 18.44 -10.77
CA THR A 36 13.52 17.90 -12.11
C THR A 36 12.51 16.77 -11.98
N TYR A 37 11.47 16.79 -12.80
CA TYR A 37 10.46 15.76 -12.87
C TYR A 37 9.97 15.60 -14.31
N GLU A 38 9.51 14.40 -14.66
CA GLU A 38 8.90 14.10 -15.95
C GLU A 38 7.46 14.60 -15.98
N VAL A 39 6.99 15.02 -17.15
CA VAL A 39 5.57 15.24 -17.45
C VAL A 39 5.14 14.29 -18.56
N ILE A 40 3.94 13.72 -18.46
CA ILE A 40 3.46 12.68 -19.39
C ILE A 40 2.10 13.03 -20.00
N GLY A 41 1.86 12.52 -21.22
CA GLY A 41 0.60 12.70 -21.94
C GLY A 41 0.49 14.08 -22.61
N LYS A 42 -0.68 14.36 -23.18
CA LYS A 42 -0.95 15.65 -23.86
C LYS A 42 -1.19 16.81 -22.88
N ASP A 43 -1.54 16.49 -21.65
CA ASP A 43 -1.90 17.44 -20.59
C ASP A 43 -0.75 17.67 -19.60
N ASP A 44 0.47 17.23 -19.94
CA ASP A 44 1.69 17.40 -19.14
C ASP A 44 1.52 17.00 -17.67
N VAL A 45 0.94 15.81 -17.42
CA VAL A 45 0.71 15.32 -16.06
C VAL A 45 2.04 15.07 -15.36
N ALA A 46 2.28 15.77 -14.25
CA ALA A 46 3.54 15.69 -13.51
C ALA A 46 3.74 14.34 -12.82
N VAL A 47 4.92 13.74 -13.00
CA VAL A 47 5.37 12.52 -12.34
C VAL A 47 6.16 12.88 -11.09
N PRO A 48 5.66 12.59 -9.88
CA PRO A 48 6.34 13.00 -8.66
C PRO A 48 7.63 12.19 -8.45
N SER A 49 8.60 12.78 -7.76
CA SER A 49 9.81 12.06 -7.37
C SER A 49 9.61 11.22 -6.11
N HIS A 50 8.71 11.66 -5.23
CA HIS A 50 8.35 11.00 -3.98
C HIS A 50 6.84 11.08 -3.73
N LEU A 51 6.35 10.21 -2.86
CA LEU A 51 4.99 10.25 -2.33
C LEU A 51 5.08 10.40 -0.82
N TYR A 52 4.12 11.07 -0.21
CA TYR A 52 4.03 11.16 1.24
C TYR A 52 2.73 10.59 1.79
N LYS A 53 2.78 10.18 3.06
CA LYS A 53 1.60 9.99 3.91
C LYS A 53 1.84 10.62 5.28
N ALA A 54 0.90 11.44 5.74
CA ALA A 54 0.77 11.83 7.13
C ALA A 54 -0.41 11.04 7.72
N ILE A 55 -0.15 10.29 8.80
CA ILE A 55 -1.10 9.38 9.45
C ILE A 55 -1.29 9.86 10.89
N LEU A 56 -2.53 10.15 11.25
CA LEU A 56 -2.95 10.47 12.61
C LEU A 56 -3.93 9.39 13.07
N ALA A 57 -3.73 8.82 14.25
CA ALA A 57 -4.60 7.78 14.78
C ALA A 57 -4.99 8.08 16.24
N ARG A 58 -6.26 7.83 16.57
CA ARG A 58 -6.82 7.98 17.92
C ARG A 58 -7.26 6.61 18.42
N ARG A 59 -6.83 6.22 19.64
CA ARG A 59 -7.19 4.91 20.19
C ARG A 59 -8.70 4.78 20.35
N SER A 60 -9.31 5.70 21.09
CA SER A 60 -10.75 5.85 21.22
C SER A 60 -11.08 7.29 21.65
N ALA A 61 -12.35 7.69 21.54
CA ALA A 61 -12.79 9.04 21.93
C ALA A 61 -12.57 9.35 23.42
N ASP A 62 -12.68 8.32 24.27
CA ASP A 62 -12.57 8.44 25.73
C ASP A 62 -11.17 8.10 26.26
N SER A 63 -10.25 7.70 25.39
CA SER A 63 -8.89 7.34 25.80
C SER A 63 -8.11 8.57 26.27
N PRO A 64 -7.44 8.51 27.44
CA PRO A 64 -6.53 9.56 27.88
C PRO A 64 -5.18 9.53 27.13
N GLU A 65 -4.95 8.53 26.27
CA GLU A 65 -3.70 8.44 25.50
C GLU A 65 -3.60 9.56 24.45
N PRO A 66 -2.41 10.18 24.30
CA PRO A 66 -2.16 11.12 23.20
C PRO A 66 -2.40 10.47 21.83
N LEU A 67 -2.72 11.29 20.83
CA LEU A 67 -2.87 10.83 19.46
C LEU A 67 -1.56 10.29 18.91
N ALA A 68 -1.62 9.29 18.04
CA ALA A 68 -0.43 8.73 17.38
C ALA A 68 -0.24 9.41 16.01
N LEU A 69 0.90 10.05 15.77
CA LEU A 69 1.21 10.77 14.53
C LEU A 69 2.47 10.21 13.87
N GLY A 70 2.40 9.94 12.57
CA GLY A 70 3.54 9.54 11.75
C GLY A 70 3.51 10.20 10.38
N ALA A 71 4.66 10.65 9.90
CA ALA A 71 4.84 11.18 8.55
C ALA A 71 5.88 10.35 7.80
N PHE A 72 5.58 9.99 6.56
CA PHE A 72 6.42 9.11 5.75
C PHE A 72 6.60 9.70 4.36
N VAL A 73 7.82 9.64 3.84
CA VAL A 73 8.18 10.07 2.48
C VAL A 73 8.89 8.92 1.78
N VAL A 74 8.28 8.39 0.73
CA VAL A 74 8.80 7.24 -0.04
C VAL A 74 9.15 7.68 -1.46
N PRO A 75 10.26 7.20 -2.04
CA PRO A 75 10.57 7.48 -3.44
C PRO A 75 9.51 6.87 -4.36
N ASN A 76 9.18 7.56 -5.44
CA ASN A 76 8.32 7.05 -6.50
C ASN A 76 9.12 6.10 -7.42
N ALA A 77 9.58 4.99 -6.85
CA ALA A 77 10.40 3.99 -7.51
C ALA A 77 10.10 2.60 -6.90
N PRO A 78 10.53 1.50 -7.54
CA PRO A 78 10.41 0.17 -6.94
C PRO A 78 11.14 0.08 -5.60
N ILE A 79 10.42 -0.33 -4.55
CA ILE A 79 10.96 -0.56 -3.20
C ILE A 79 10.70 -2.03 -2.86
N GLY A 80 11.76 -2.76 -2.50
CA GLY A 80 11.68 -4.17 -2.09
C GLY A 80 11.20 -4.34 -0.64
N PHE A 81 11.28 -5.57 -0.13
CA PHE A 81 10.84 -5.92 1.25
C PHE A 81 11.90 -5.71 2.32
N ARG A 82 13.12 -5.29 1.95
CA ARG A 82 14.22 -5.08 2.90
C ARG A 82 14.04 -3.81 3.74
N PRO A 83 13.75 -2.64 3.15
CA PRO A 83 13.61 -1.42 3.94
C PRO A 83 12.34 -1.48 4.80
N GLN A 84 12.45 -1.09 6.07
CA GLN A 84 11.32 -0.97 6.97
C GLN A 84 10.60 0.38 6.78
N LEU A 85 9.33 0.48 7.19
CA LEU A 85 8.56 1.72 7.06
C LEU A 85 9.22 2.89 7.81
N THR A 86 9.83 2.61 8.96
CA THR A 86 10.52 3.60 9.79
C THR A 86 11.72 4.24 9.10
N GLU A 87 12.34 3.58 8.12
CA GLU A 87 13.43 4.16 7.32
C GLU A 87 12.95 5.32 6.42
N PHE A 88 11.64 5.37 6.15
CA PHE A 88 11.00 6.43 5.37
C PHE A 88 10.28 7.45 6.27
N GLN A 89 10.39 7.30 7.59
CA GLN A 89 9.76 8.22 8.53
C GLN A 89 10.51 9.55 8.56
N VAL A 90 9.75 10.64 8.54
CA VAL A 90 10.25 12.02 8.68
C VAL A 90 9.48 12.71 9.80
N SER A 91 10.00 13.83 10.30
CA SER A 91 9.24 14.67 11.21
C SER A 91 8.05 15.32 10.46
N ILE A 92 6.95 15.57 11.17
CA ILE A 92 5.81 16.29 10.56
C ILE A 92 6.24 17.67 10.05
N ARG A 93 7.12 18.37 10.80
CA ARG A 93 7.66 19.69 10.44
C ARG A 93 8.49 19.65 9.15
N ASP A 94 9.29 18.61 8.93
CA ASP A 94 10.04 18.47 7.69
C ASP A 94 9.12 18.15 6.51
N LEU A 95 8.09 17.34 6.71
CA LEU A 95 7.07 17.10 5.67
C LEU A 95 6.34 18.41 5.30
N GLU A 96 5.95 19.22 6.28
CA GLU A 96 5.36 20.54 6.04
C GLU A 96 6.30 21.45 5.25
N ARG A 97 7.59 21.47 5.58
CA ARG A 97 8.61 22.22 4.84
C ARG A 97 8.77 21.73 3.39
N MET A 98 8.71 20.41 3.18
CA MET A 98 8.82 19.81 1.84
C MET A 98 7.59 20.05 0.98
N THR A 99 6.40 20.06 1.58
CA THR A 99 5.11 20.15 0.88
C THR A 99 4.60 21.58 0.74
N GLY A 100 4.98 22.49 1.65
CA GLY A 100 4.37 23.81 1.78
C GLY A 100 2.95 23.78 2.35
N ILE A 101 2.56 22.67 2.98
CA ILE A 101 1.22 22.44 3.53
C ILE A 101 1.33 22.33 5.05
N GLU A 102 0.37 22.87 5.79
CA GLU A 102 0.22 22.60 7.22
C GLU A 102 -0.72 21.39 7.43
N PHE A 103 -0.24 20.34 8.09
CA PHE A 103 -1.04 19.15 8.37
C PHE A 103 -1.69 19.26 9.75
N PHE A 104 -2.96 18.85 9.85
CA PHE A 104 -3.71 18.81 11.11
C PHE A 104 -3.58 20.12 11.94
N PRO A 105 -3.92 21.30 11.39
CA PRO A 105 -3.64 22.61 12.00
C PRO A 105 -4.36 22.88 13.34
N ARG A 106 -5.36 22.06 13.69
CA ARG A 106 -6.10 22.17 14.96
C ARG A 106 -5.41 21.44 16.12
N LEU A 107 -4.28 20.79 15.89
CA LEU A 107 -3.60 19.92 16.84
C LEU A 107 -2.31 20.58 17.36
N ASP A 108 -2.09 20.57 18.69
CA ASP A 108 -0.78 20.93 19.25
C ASP A 108 0.19 19.75 19.07
N LYS A 109 0.93 19.76 17.97
CA LYS A 109 1.86 18.69 17.55
C LYS A 109 3.02 18.46 18.53
N GLU A 110 3.20 19.29 19.55
CA GLU A 110 4.25 19.10 20.56
C GLU A 110 3.73 18.46 21.85
N LYS A 111 2.42 18.58 22.13
CA LYS A 111 1.81 18.13 23.39
C LYS A 111 0.81 17.01 23.22
N ASP A 112 0.03 17.06 22.14
CA ASP A 112 -1.15 16.20 21.96
C ASP A 112 -0.83 14.90 21.22
N VAL A 113 0.43 14.73 20.77
CA VAL A 113 0.83 13.62 19.92
C VAL A 113 2.03 12.86 20.45
N ARG A 114 2.04 11.57 20.16
CA ARG A 114 3.20 10.68 20.27
C ARG A 114 3.54 10.10 18.90
N ASN A 115 4.78 9.61 18.74
CA ASN A 115 5.22 8.99 17.50
C ASN A 115 4.40 7.71 17.20
N LEU A 116 3.83 7.61 16.00
CA LEU A 116 3.06 6.46 15.56
C LEU A 116 3.85 5.15 15.61
N CYS A 117 5.14 5.16 15.27
CA CYS A 117 5.99 3.97 15.28
C CYS A 117 6.52 3.59 16.68
N GLU A 118 6.20 4.41 17.69
CA GLU A 118 6.37 4.05 19.11
C GLU A 118 5.03 3.59 19.73
N ALA A 119 3.91 4.06 19.19
CA ALA A 119 2.57 3.67 19.61
C ALA A 119 2.08 2.37 18.95
N ASP A 120 2.57 2.10 17.73
CA ASP A 120 2.29 0.93 16.91
C ASP A 120 3.58 0.40 16.27
N THR A 121 3.47 -0.75 15.62
CA THR A 121 4.61 -1.50 15.06
C THR A 121 5.26 -0.82 13.86
N CYS A 122 4.53 -0.02 13.08
CA CYS A 122 4.96 0.43 11.76
C CYS A 122 5.48 -0.72 10.86
N ARG A 123 5.01 -1.95 11.09
CA ARG A 123 5.45 -3.13 10.34
C ARG A 123 4.61 -3.27 9.07
N LEU A 124 5.27 -3.30 7.92
CA LEU A 124 4.63 -3.70 6.67
C LEU A 124 4.61 -5.23 6.56
N LEU A 125 3.66 -5.75 5.78
CA LEU A 125 3.64 -7.17 5.44
C LEU A 125 4.97 -7.57 4.78
N GLY A 126 5.56 -8.64 5.29
CA GLY A 126 6.74 -9.25 4.70
C GLY A 126 6.43 -9.94 3.38
N PHE A 127 7.47 -10.38 2.67
CA PHE A 127 7.35 -11.02 1.36
C PHE A 127 6.33 -12.18 1.34
N ARG A 128 6.40 -13.07 2.33
CA ARG A 128 5.50 -14.23 2.43
C ARG A 128 4.04 -13.80 2.63
N GLU A 129 3.77 -12.94 3.63
CA GLU A 129 2.42 -12.46 3.97
C GLU A 129 1.80 -11.71 2.78
N PHE A 130 2.58 -10.83 2.14
CA PHE A 130 2.12 -10.05 0.99
C PHE A 130 1.85 -10.92 -0.24
N THR A 131 2.70 -11.90 -0.50
CA THR A 131 2.52 -12.85 -1.61
C THR A 131 1.25 -13.67 -1.42
N LEU A 132 1.00 -14.19 -0.21
CA LEU A 132 -0.23 -14.91 0.10
C LEU A 132 -1.46 -14.01 -0.09
N TYR A 133 -1.41 -12.77 0.40
CA TYR A 133 -2.50 -11.80 0.23
C TYR A 133 -2.84 -11.53 -1.24
N LEU A 134 -1.82 -11.28 -2.09
CA LEU A 134 -2.04 -11.06 -3.52
C LEU A 134 -2.58 -12.31 -4.22
N SER A 135 -2.09 -13.49 -3.85
CA SER A 135 -2.58 -14.76 -4.39
C SER A 135 -4.04 -15.01 -4.03
N LYS A 136 -4.46 -14.75 -2.79
CA LYS A 136 -5.89 -14.81 -2.39
C LYS A 136 -6.74 -13.90 -3.29
N ARG A 137 -6.29 -12.67 -3.57
CA ARG A 137 -6.99 -11.75 -4.49
C ARG A 137 -7.04 -12.25 -5.93
N LYS A 138 -5.93 -12.79 -6.45
CA LYS A 138 -5.86 -13.35 -7.81
C LYS A 138 -6.79 -14.56 -7.96
N ILE A 139 -6.85 -15.45 -6.96
CA ILE A 139 -7.79 -16.60 -6.92
C ILE A 139 -9.23 -16.10 -6.94
N TRP A 140 -9.56 -15.14 -6.06
CA TRP A 140 -10.92 -14.58 -6.00
C TRP A 140 -11.36 -14.00 -7.37
N GLY A 141 -10.44 -13.29 -8.05
CA GLY A 141 -10.67 -12.70 -9.36
C GLY A 141 -10.54 -13.64 -10.56
N ALA A 142 -10.09 -14.90 -10.38
CA ALA A 142 -9.90 -15.83 -11.49
C ALA A 142 -11.22 -16.13 -12.21
N ARG A 143 -11.18 -16.20 -13.55
CA ARG A 143 -12.35 -16.49 -14.39
C ARG A 143 -12.24 -17.80 -15.16
N THR A 144 -11.07 -18.43 -15.15
CA THR A 144 -10.79 -19.69 -15.85
C THR A 144 -9.97 -20.60 -14.95
N LEU A 145 -10.10 -21.92 -15.15
CA LEU A 145 -9.31 -22.93 -14.44
C LEU A 145 -7.81 -22.71 -14.64
N HIS A 146 -7.40 -22.44 -15.88
CA HIS A 146 -6.01 -22.14 -16.20
C HIS A 146 -5.44 -20.96 -15.40
N ARG A 147 -6.20 -19.86 -15.26
CA ARG A 147 -5.74 -18.72 -14.44
C ARG A 147 -5.66 -19.10 -12.97
N LEU A 148 -6.61 -19.88 -12.46
CA LEU A 148 -6.63 -20.35 -11.08
C LEU A 148 -5.39 -21.21 -10.76
N GLU A 149 -5.06 -22.18 -11.61
CA GLU A 149 -3.87 -23.03 -11.50
C GLU A 149 -2.56 -22.24 -11.60
N THR A 150 -2.51 -21.25 -12.51
CA THR A 150 -1.35 -20.38 -12.68
C THR A 150 -0.98 -19.66 -11.38
N VAL A 151 -1.97 -19.21 -10.59
CA VAL A 151 -1.70 -18.56 -9.30
C VAL A 151 -0.99 -19.51 -8.33
N MET A 152 -1.41 -20.78 -8.26
CA MET A 152 -0.77 -21.77 -7.39
C MET A 152 0.65 -22.10 -7.85
N LYS A 153 0.87 -22.14 -9.18
CA LYS A 153 2.21 -22.30 -9.76
C LYS A 153 3.13 -21.13 -9.41
N GLU A 154 2.67 -19.89 -9.60
CA GLU A 154 3.43 -18.67 -9.23
C GLU A 154 3.80 -18.68 -7.73
N LEU A 155 2.89 -19.12 -6.86
CA LEU A 155 3.15 -19.24 -5.41
C LEU A 155 4.27 -20.25 -5.10
N LYS A 156 4.23 -21.40 -5.76
CA LYS A 156 5.24 -22.46 -5.60
C LYS A 156 6.61 -22.01 -6.12
N GLU A 157 6.66 -21.34 -7.26
CA GLU A 157 7.89 -20.76 -7.83
C GLU A 157 8.50 -19.69 -6.93
N ALA A 158 7.65 -18.90 -6.24
CA ALA A 158 8.08 -17.94 -5.23
C ALA A 158 8.56 -18.58 -3.91
N GLY A 159 8.48 -19.90 -3.76
CA GLY A 159 8.86 -20.61 -2.54
C GLY A 159 7.93 -20.35 -1.34
N VAL A 160 6.70 -19.90 -1.60
CA VAL A 160 5.72 -19.55 -0.56
C VAL A 160 4.72 -20.68 -0.40
N GLN A 161 4.63 -21.23 0.82
CA GLN A 161 3.64 -22.27 1.15
C GLN A 161 2.26 -21.64 1.41
N PRO A 162 1.18 -22.16 0.78
CA PRO A 162 -0.18 -21.67 0.99
C PRO A 162 -0.66 -21.92 2.42
N ASP A 163 -1.45 -20.99 2.96
CA ASP A 163 -2.16 -21.16 4.23
C ASP A 163 -3.52 -21.84 4.03
N GLU A 164 -4.13 -22.31 5.12
CA GLU A 164 -5.43 -23.02 5.09
C GLU A 164 -6.52 -22.17 4.42
N ASP A 165 -6.55 -20.87 4.72
CA ASP A 165 -7.46 -19.91 4.11
C ASP A 165 -7.35 -19.88 2.57
N LEU A 166 -6.13 -19.80 2.03
CA LEU A 166 -5.90 -19.74 0.60
C LEU A 166 -6.29 -21.07 -0.05
N ILE A 167 -6.00 -22.20 0.60
CA ILE A 167 -6.42 -23.54 0.13
C ILE A 167 -7.94 -23.63 0.05
N GLY A 168 -8.65 -23.22 1.11
CA GLY A 168 -10.12 -23.21 1.13
C GLY A 168 -10.71 -22.30 0.05
N LEU A 169 -10.13 -21.11 -0.15
CA LEU A 169 -10.54 -20.18 -1.20
C LEU A 169 -10.32 -20.79 -2.60
N TYR A 170 -9.19 -21.46 -2.80
CA TYR A 170 -8.85 -22.14 -4.06
C TYR A 170 -9.86 -23.24 -4.38
N GLN A 171 -10.15 -24.12 -3.43
CA GLN A 171 -11.09 -25.24 -3.61
C GLN A 171 -12.50 -24.73 -3.97
N LYS A 172 -13.01 -23.77 -3.21
CA LYS A 172 -14.32 -23.15 -3.48
C LYS A 172 -14.37 -22.50 -4.87
N LYS A 173 -13.27 -21.89 -5.30
CA LYS A 173 -13.19 -21.27 -6.63
C LYS A 173 -13.08 -22.31 -7.74
N LEU A 174 -12.36 -23.40 -7.50
CA LEU A 174 -12.21 -24.52 -8.42
C LEU A 174 -13.57 -25.16 -8.73
N GLU A 175 -14.33 -25.52 -7.70
CA GLU A 175 -15.68 -26.06 -7.83
C GLU A 175 -16.57 -25.14 -8.66
N LYS A 176 -16.60 -23.85 -8.31
CA LYS A 176 -17.40 -22.85 -9.02
C LYS A 176 -17.07 -22.77 -10.52
N LEU A 177 -15.79 -22.87 -10.89
CA LEU A 177 -15.36 -22.77 -12.29
C LEU A 177 -15.57 -24.08 -13.04
N SER A 178 -15.46 -25.23 -12.37
CA SER A 178 -15.72 -26.55 -12.97
C SER A 178 -17.21 -26.81 -13.19
N SER A 179 -18.09 -26.19 -12.39
CA SER A 179 -19.55 -26.29 -12.55
C SER A 179 -20.14 -25.26 -13.52
N GLN A 180 -19.32 -24.38 -14.11
CA GLN A 180 -19.76 -23.48 -15.18
C GLN A 180 -19.56 -24.20 -16.52
N ASP A 181 -20.66 -24.52 -17.22
CA ASP A 181 -20.62 -25.09 -18.57
C ASP A 181 -19.72 -24.25 -19.50
N PRO A 182 -18.96 -24.87 -20.41
CA PRO A 182 -18.18 -24.13 -21.38
C PRO A 182 -19.11 -23.18 -22.17
N PRO A 183 -18.66 -21.95 -22.50
CA PRO A 183 -19.45 -21.07 -23.36
C PRO A 183 -19.75 -21.81 -24.67
N ASP A 184 -21.03 -21.82 -25.06
CA ASP A 184 -21.55 -22.42 -26.28
C ASP A 184 -20.55 -22.29 -27.43
N ALA A 185 -20.13 -23.44 -27.97
CA ALA A 185 -19.38 -23.47 -29.21
C ALA A 185 -20.19 -22.72 -30.29
N PRO A 186 -19.58 -21.83 -31.08
CA PRO A 186 -20.31 -21.13 -32.12
C PRO A 186 -20.88 -22.17 -33.09
N ASP A 187 -22.21 -22.14 -33.20
CA ASP A 187 -23.03 -22.90 -34.14
C ASP A 187 -22.39 -22.86 -35.53
N ARG A 188 -21.69 -23.94 -35.90
CA ARG A 188 -21.26 -24.18 -37.27
C ARG A 188 -22.51 -24.46 -38.08
N ARG A 189 -23.22 -23.40 -38.47
CA ARG A 189 -24.23 -23.48 -39.51
C ARG A 189 -23.53 -23.76 -40.83
N SER A 190 -23.65 -25.01 -41.26
CA SER A 190 -23.67 -25.42 -42.64
C SER A 190 -24.61 -24.53 -43.46
N GLY A 191 -24.07 -23.95 -44.52
CA GLY A 191 -24.77 -23.17 -45.54
C GLY A 191 -23.80 -22.83 -46.65
#